data_AF-W1XNY6-F1
#
_entry.id   AF-W1XNY6-F1
#
_cell.length_a   1.000
_cell.length_b   1.000
_cell.length_c   1.000
_cell.angle_alpha   90.00
_cell.angle_beta   90.00
_cell.angle_gamma   90.00
#
_symmetry.space_group_name_H-M   'P 1'
#
loop_
_entity.id
_entity.type
_entity.pdbx_description
1 polymer ?
#
loop_
_entity_poly.entity_id
_entity_poly.type
_entity_poly.pdbx_seq_one_letter_code
_entity_poly.pdbx_strand_id
1 'polypeptide(L)' 'LGMYADSDHARESIEKASELLPNKEALVDGFVCQGKIDPKVIEMMYKMFPPGSAHGQSPERDALHKAAETHPDEQ' A
#
# COMPACT_ATOMS: atom_id res chain seq x y z
N LEU A 1 6.04 3.12 1.62
CA LEU A 1 5.01 2.84 0.59
C LEU A 1 4.37 1.50 0.92
N GLY A 2 3.33 1.07 0.17
CA GLY A 2 2.75 -0.28 0.32
C GLY A 2 2.18 -0.56 1.70
N MET A 3 1.14 0.19 2.08
CA MET A 3 0.40 -0.04 3.33
C MET A 3 -0.17 -1.46 3.40
N TYR A 4 -0.41 -1.94 4.62
CA TYR A 4 -1.08 -3.22 4.83
C TYR A 4 -2.48 -3.23 4.20
N ALA A 5 -2.88 -4.38 3.69
CA ALA A 5 -4.17 -4.55 3.00
C ALA A 5 -5.38 -4.33 3.94
N ASP A 6 -5.21 -4.59 5.23
CA ASP A 6 -6.22 -4.43 6.29
C ASP A 6 -6.17 -3.04 6.98
N SER A 7 -5.34 -2.12 6.48
CA SER A 7 -5.22 -0.78 7.07
C SER A 7 -6.39 0.15 6.71
N ASP A 8 -6.63 1.17 7.55
CA ASP A 8 -7.60 2.23 7.25
C ASP A 8 -7.30 2.92 5.92
N HIS A 9 -6.03 3.09 5.56
CA HIS A 9 -5.63 3.66 4.28
C HIS A 9 -6.08 2.81 3.08
N ALA A 10 -5.97 1.48 3.18
CA ALA A 10 -6.44 0.56 2.17
C ALA A 10 -7.97 0.61 2.03
N ARG A 11 -8.69 0.60 3.16
CA ARG A 11 -10.15 0.72 3.22
C ARG A 11 -10.65 2.02 2.58
N GLU A 12 -10.11 3.15 2.99
CA GLU A 12 -10.46 4.47 2.42
C GLU A 12 -10.16 4.56 0.92
N SER A 13 -9.10 3.88 0.45
CA SER A 13 -8.74 3.87 -0.98
C SER A 13 -9.82 3.18 -1.81
N ILE A 14 -10.37 2.06 -1.35
CA ILE A 14 -11.48 1.37 -2.02
C ILE A 14 -12.76 2.19 -1.95
N GLU A 15 -13.08 2.75 -0.79
CA GLU A 15 -14.26 3.60 -0.60
C GLU A 15 -14.24 4.78 -1.58
N LYS A 16 -13.13 5.53 -1.65
CA LYS A 16 -12.97 6.66 -2.58
C LYS A 16 -12.96 6.21 -4.04
N ALA A 17 -12.34 5.07 -4.36
CA ALA A 17 -12.38 4.53 -5.72
C ALA A 17 -13.82 4.20 -6.15
N SER A 18 -14.65 3.68 -5.25
CA SER A 18 -16.08 3.39 -5.52
C SER A 18 -16.88 4.65 -5.85
N GLU A 19 -16.52 5.80 -5.28
CA GLU A 19 -17.18 7.08 -5.55
C GLU A 19 -16.87 7.62 -6.95
N LEU A 20 -15.77 7.17 -7.56
CA LEU A 20 -15.39 7.58 -8.92
C LEU A 20 -16.14 6.79 -10.01
N LEU A 21 -16.89 5.75 -9.64
CA LEU A 21 -17.69 4.99 -10.60
C LEU A 21 -18.91 5.82 -11.04
N PRO A 22 -19.21 5.86 -12.36
CA PRO A 22 -20.36 6.61 -12.87
C PRO A 22 -21.70 6.02 -12.42
N ASN A 23 -21.71 4.75 -12.02
CA ASN A 23 -22.83 4.00 -11.49
C ASN A 23 -22.28 3.11 -10.35
N LYS A 24 -22.75 3.32 -9.12
CA LYS A 24 -22.26 2.59 -7.95
C LYS A 24 -22.75 1.14 -7.92
N GLU A 25 -23.93 0.88 -8.46
CA GLU A 25 -24.52 -0.45 -8.59
C GLU A 25 -23.73 -1.35 -9.57
N ALA A 26 -22.81 -0.79 -10.36
CA ALA A 26 -21.89 -1.55 -11.20
C ALA A 26 -20.67 -2.09 -10.43
N LEU A 27 -20.44 -1.66 -9.18
CA LEU A 27 -19.38 -2.21 -8.35
C LEU A 27 -19.76 -3.64 -7.92
N VAL A 28 -19.02 -4.62 -8.41
CA VAL A 28 -19.24 -6.03 -8.06
C VAL A 28 -18.63 -6.36 -6.70
N ASP A 29 -17.37 -5.96 -6.48
CA ASP A 29 -16.65 -6.14 -5.21
C ASP A 29 -15.38 -5.27 -5.18
N GLY A 30 -14.70 -5.22 -4.03
CA GLY A 30 -13.40 -4.58 -3.83
C GLY A 30 -12.33 -5.58 -3.41
N PHE A 31 -11.13 -5.45 -3.98
CA PHE A 31 -9.97 -6.27 -3.60
C PHE A 31 -8.76 -5.39 -3.31
N VAL A 32 -8.10 -5.66 -2.17
CA VAL A 32 -6.82 -5.04 -1.82
C VAL A 32 -5.83 -6.14 -1.45
N CYS A 33 -4.62 -6.03 -1.96
CA CYS A 33 -3.50 -6.84 -1.55
C CYS A 33 -2.28 -5.96 -1.27
N GLN A 34 -1.45 -6.41 -0.34
CA GLN A 34 -0.11 -5.87 -0.18
C GLN A 34 0.86 -6.78 -0.94
N GLY A 35 1.49 -6.23 -1.97
CA GLY A 35 2.47 -6.95 -2.78
C GLY A 35 3.88 -6.37 -2.64
N LYS A 36 4.87 -7.13 -3.08
CA LYS A 36 6.27 -6.75 -3.05
C LYS A 36 6.50 -5.44 -3.80
N ILE A 37 7.21 -4.52 -3.16
CA ILE A 37 7.59 -3.24 -3.75
C ILE A 37 8.95 -3.40 -4.43
N ASP A 38 9.11 -2.84 -5.63
CA ASP A 38 10.39 -2.81 -6.32
C ASP A 38 11.46 -2.14 -5.42
N PRO A 39 12.59 -2.81 -5.13
CA PRO A 39 13.66 -2.24 -4.31
C PRO A 39 14.18 -0.88 -4.81
N LYS A 40 14.18 -0.65 -6.12
CA LYS A 40 14.60 0.64 -6.70
C LYS A 40 13.63 1.76 -6.37
N VAL A 41 12.34 1.46 -6.25
CA VAL A 41 11.33 2.43 -5.82
C VAL A 41 11.52 2.77 -4.34
N ILE A 42 11.79 1.78 -3.49
CA ILE A 42 12.12 2.01 -2.07
C ILE A 42 13.34 2.91 -1.95
N GLU A 43 14.41 2.59 -2.68
CA GLU A 43 15.65 3.38 -2.70
C GLU A 43 15.41 4.83 -3.14
N MET A 44 14.64 5.01 -4.23
CA MET A 44 14.29 6.34 -4.73
C MET A 44 13.54 7.17 -3.68
N MET A 45 12.57 6.56 -2.98
CA MET A 45 11.80 7.25 -1.94
C MET A 45 12.67 7.63 -0.75
N TYR A 46 13.55 6.74 -0.29
CA TYR A 46 14.44 7.02 0.84
C TYR A 46 15.46 8.12 0.53
N LYS A 47 15.87 8.29 -0.74
CA LYS A 47 16.71 9.41 -1.17
C LYS A 47 15.93 10.73 -1.28
N MET A 48 14.66 10.67 -1.67
CA MET A 48 13.83 11.85 -1.94
C MET A 48 13.21 12.44 -0.67
N PHE A 49 12.87 11.61 0.31
CA PHE A 49 12.12 12.01 1.49
C PHE A 49 12.93 11.87 2.78
N PRO A 50 12.87 12.85 3.69
CA PRO A 50 13.62 12.81 4.93
C PRO A 50 13.18 11.63 5.82
N PRO A 51 14.10 11.04 6.62
CA PRO A 51 13.75 9.99 7.58
C PRO A 51 12.60 10.38 8.50
N GLY A 52 11.72 9.44 8.81
CA GLY A 52 10.53 9.66 9.65
C GLY A 52 9.35 10.37 8.96
N SER A 53 9.48 10.78 7.69
CA SER A 53 8.33 11.21 6.89
C SER A 53 7.49 10.02 6.39
N ALA A 54 6.31 10.29 5.83
CA ALA A 54 5.41 9.25 5.32
C ALA A 54 6.06 8.33 4.27
N HIS A 55 7.03 8.83 3.49
CA HIS A 55 7.74 8.07 2.45
C HIS A 55 9.24 7.92 2.72
N GLY A 56 9.77 8.53 3.77
CA GLY A 56 11.17 8.39 4.16
C GLY A 56 11.45 7.09 4.89
N GLN A 57 12.74 6.82 5.12
CA GLN A 57 13.17 5.63 5.83
C GLN A 57 12.79 5.69 7.32
N SER A 58 12.29 4.55 7.82
CA SER A 58 12.11 4.28 9.24
C SER A 58 12.11 2.76 9.49
N PRO A 59 12.36 2.30 10.73
CA PRO A 59 12.28 0.88 11.06
C PRO A 59 10.92 0.25 10.74
N GLU A 60 9.84 1.01 10.94
CA GLU A 60 8.48 0.58 10.63
C GLU A 60 8.27 0.39 9.13
N ARG A 61 8.85 1.27 8.30
CA ARG A 61 8.81 1.13 6.83
C ARG A 61 9.63 -0.06 6.35
N ASP A 62 10.79 -0.29 6.94
CA ASP A 62 11.62 -1.45 6.59
C ASP A 62 10.91 -2.78 6.94
N ALA A 63 10.26 -2.84 8.10
CA ALA A 63 9.43 -4.00 8.49
C ALA A 63 8.24 -4.20 7.54
N LEU A 64 7.54 -3.11 7.18
CA LEU A 64 6.41 -3.13 6.26
C LEU A 64 6.81 -3.66 4.87
N HIS A 65 7.92 -3.15 4.32
CA HIS A 65 8.41 -3.57 3.01
C HIS A 65 8.86 -5.04 3.01
N LYS A 66 9.43 -5.53 4.12
CA LYS A 66 9.79 -6.94 4.29
C LYS A 66 8.56 -7.84 4.37
N ALA A 67 7.54 -7.46 5.14
CA ALA A 67 6.29 -8.22 5.21
C ALA A 67 5.60 -8.32 3.83
N ALA A 68 5.67 -7.24 3.04
CA ALA A 68 5.15 -7.20 1.68
C ALA A 68 5.89 -8.13 0.69
N GLU A 69 7.03 -8.74 1.05
CA GLU A 69 7.71 -9.71 0.18
C GLU A 69 7.00 -11.06 0.12
N THR A 70 6.23 -11.42 1.15
CA THR A 70 5.47 -12.67 1.22
C THR A 70 4.21 -12.56 0.36
N HIS A 71 3.92 -13.59 -0.44
CA HIS A 71 2.69 -13.61 -1.22
C HIS A 71 1.47 -13.77 -0.28
N PRO A 72 0.32 -13.12 -0.54
CA PRO A 72 -0.84 -13.19 0.35
C PRO A 72 -1.41 -14.60 0.63
N ASP A 73 -1.13 -15.59 -0.22
CA ASP A 73 -1.54 -16.99 -0.03
C ASP A 73 -0.48 -17.85 0.68
N GLU A 74 0.69 -17.27 1.00
CA GLU A 74 1.80 -17.90 1.72
C GLU A 74 1.91 -17.44 3.18
N GLN A 75 0.92 -16.68 3.68
CA GLN A 75 0.86 -16.14 5.05
C GLN A 75 0.17 -17.09 6.04
#